data_AF-A0A5J4WKI9-F1
#
_entry.id   AF-A0A5J4WKI9-F1
#
_cell.length_a   1.000
_cell.length_b   1.000
_cell.length_c   1.000
_cell.angle_alpha   90.00
_cell.angle_beta   90.00
_cell.angle_gamma   90.00
#
_symmetry.space_group_name_H-M   'P 1'
#
loop_
_entity.id
_entity.type
_entity.pdbx_description
1 polymer ?
#
loop_
_entity_poly.entity_id
_entity_poly.type
_entity_poly.pdbx_seq_one_letter_code
_entity_poly.pdbx_strand_id
1 'polypeptide(L)'
;MSFLVVLALVLTASSYDQLEIYKFSQDISEPIQSNSPCIWQISKSYVTVDIQSGKSPSMALALEQGCNDGYEITLIDAEHIETITISKTVPVQISGKNTTSGKRMIIGGGSENSGEGEYIIRIDSASTGDIIVQNIKMREWNGGLIRCDGGKSVTLRENVLIGGGSIVHNTDGILDISNCEFIGDGLNVPIDSFITVMKGSINIINSYFSKGQFKGKSDGCIVCCETSTSCTIESCEFTENKYDIGASAVSITTKTCQMLTIKGTSNKRTIFYGLDSNNTFNGHFIKTVSSKISISYSDFTDAIFTNNGKAITIDEYQAFQIRSAITVQSQSSDNSGIRYLRFSECIFANNKGNIQYGAVTVDI
;
A
#
# COMPACT_ATOMS: atom_id res chain seq x y z
N MET A 1 -66.55 23.11 20.65
CA MET A 1 -65.32 23.87 20.92
C MET A 1 -64.53 23.88 19.61
N SER A 2 -64.76 24.84 18.69
CA SER A 2 -64.29 26.24 18.72
C SER A 2 -62.76 26.29 18.55
N PHE A 3 -62.12 26.93 17.57
CA PHE A 3 -62.52 27.75 16.42
C PHE A 3 -61.34 27.75 15.42
N LEU A 4 -61.66 27.88 14.13
CA LEU A 4 -60.75 28.27 13.05
C LEU A 4 -60.37 29.76 13.21
N VAL A 5 -59.08 30.13 13.18
CA VAL A 5 -58.64 31.50 12.83
C VAL A 5 -57.29 31.47 12.10
N VAL A 6 -57.32 32.06 10.91
CA VAL A 6 -56.21 32.52 10.06
C VAL A 6 -55.73 33.90 10.55
N LEU A 7 -54.42 34.17 10.55
CA LEU A 7 -53.73 35.48 10.35
C LEU A 7 -52.29 35.36 10.91
N ALA A 8 -51.24 36.03 10.46
CA ALA A 8 -50.92 36.87 9.32
C ALA A 8 -49.39 37.06 9.36
N LEU A 9 -48.77 37.30 8.20
CA LEU A 9 -47.45 37.89 8.10
C LEU A 9 -47.44 39.28 8.78
N VAL A 10 -46.44 39.54 9.61
CA VAL A 10 -45.92 40.89 9.84
C VAL A 10 -44.41 40.85 9.75
N LEU A 11 -43.91 41.45 8.67
CA LEU A 11 -42.56 41.96 8.53
C LEU A 11 -42.34 43.05 9.58
N THR A 12 -41.31 42.91 10.41
CA THR A 12 -40.63 44.08 10.97
C THR A 12 -39.13 43.89 10.86
N ALA A 13 -38.53 44.82 10.15
CA ALA A 13 -37.11 45.07 10.10
C ALA A 13 -36.59 45.41 11.50
N SER A 14 -35.45 44.85 11.87
CA SER A 14 -34.52 45.54 12.77
C SER A 14 -33.15 45.52 12.12
N SER A 15 -32.75 46.70 11.69
CA SER A 15 -31.37 47.07 11.39
C SER A 15 -30.52 46.80 12.61
N TYR A 16 -29.52 45.94 12.47
CA TYR A 16 -28.37 45.91 13.36
C TYR A 16 -27.13 46.22 12.53
N ASP A 17 -26.42 47.22 13.02
CA ASP A 17 -25.23 47.82 12.45
C ASP A 17 -24.22 46.79 11.95
N GLN A 18 -23.82 46.96 10.68
CA GLN A 18 -22.60 46.35 10.16
C GLN A 18 -21.42 46.97 10.89
N LEU A 19 -20.95 46.30 11.93
CA LEU A 19 -19.61 46.47 12.45
C LEU A 19 -18.65 45.97 11.35
N GLU A 20 -18.11 46.88 10.55
CA GLU A 20 -16.96 46.59 9.69
C GLU A 20 -15.78 46.20 10.59
N ILE A 21 -15.63 44.90 10.83
CA ILE A 21 -14.37 44.34 11.29
C ILE A 21 -13.42 44.43 10.10
N TYR A 22 -12.68 45.54 10.04
CA TYR A 22 -11.44 45.61 9.30
C TYR A 22 -10.49 44.55 9.85
N LYS A 23 -10.54 43.35 9.26
CA LYS A 23 -9.49 42.36 9.40
C LYS A 23 -8.26 42.95 8.69
N PHE A 24 -7.38 43.55 9.49
CA PHE A 24 -6.03 43.88 9.06
C PHE A 24 -5.27 42.56 8.87
N SER A 25 -5.48 41.90 7.73
CA SER A 25 -4.56 40.88 7.26
C SER A 25 -3.36 41.62 6.70
N GLN A 26 -2.40 41.91 7.57
CA GLN A 26 -1.04 42.15 7.12
C GLN A 26 -0.52 40.81 6.58
N ASP A 27 -0.81 40.54 5.30
CA ASP A 27 -0.02 39.63 4.48
C ASP A 27 1.37 40.23 4.36
N ILE A 28 2.16 40.06 5.42
CA ILE A 28 3.61 40.11 5.30
C ILE A 28 3.95 38.78 4.65
N SER A 29 3.75 38.70 3.33
CA SER A 29 4.37 37.68 2.52
C SER A 29 5.87 37.98 2.54
N GLU A 30 6.56 37.50 3.58
CA GLU A 30 8.01 37.41 3.49
C GLU A 30 8.31 36.65 2.19
N PRO A 31 9.15 37.19 1.31
CA PRO A 31 9.44 36.53 0.05
C PRO A 31 10.00 35.16 0.38
N ILE A 32 9.23 34.12 0.06
CA ILE A 32 9.63 32.73 0.26
C ILE A 32 10.90 32.54 -0.57
N GLN A 33 12.05 32.56 0.11
CA GLN A 33 13.33 32.34 -0.54
C GLN A 33 13.32 30.90 -1.06
N SER A 34 13.36 30.76 -2.38
CA SER A 34 13.36 29.45 -3.03
C SER A 34 14.79 29.02 -3.28
N ASN A 35 15.14 27.81 -2.82
CA ASN A 35 16.43 27.18 -3.11
C ASN A 35 16.41 26.43 -4.45
N SER A 36 15.86 26.99 -5.53
CA SER A 36 15.76 26.26 -6.81
C SER A 36 17.15 25.94 -7.40
N PRO A 37 17.46 24.66 -7.72
CA PRO A 37 16.63 23.47 -7.56
C PRO A 37 16.59 22.98 -6.12
N CYS A 38 15.39 22.69 -5.59
CA CYS A 38 15.17 22.39 -4.18
C CYS A 38 15.72 21.04 -3.71
N ILE A 39 17.05 21.00 -3.62
CA ILE A 39 17.84 19.87 -3.19
C ILE A 39 18.16 20.09 -1.72
N TRP A 40 17.79 19.11 -0.90
CA TRP A 40 17.86 19.19 0.56
C TRP A 40 18.66 18.03 1.13
N GLN A 41 19.65 18.34 1.96
CA GLN A 41 20.30 17.39 2.85
C GLN A 41 19.73 17.52 4.25
N ILE A 42 19.27 16.39 4.81
CA ILE A 42 18.63 16.35 6.12
C ILE A 42 19.57 15.72 7.13
N SER A 43 19.92 16.49 8.17
CA SER A 43 20.71 16.03 9.29
C SER A 43 20.37 16.77 10.57
N LYS A 44 20.19 16.03 11.66
CA LYS A 44 20.07 16.50 13.05
C LYS A 44 21.28 17.33 13.50
N SER A 45 22.41 17.22 12.82
CA SER A 45 23.61 18.04 13.12
C SER A 45 23.47 19.49 12.64
N TYR A 46 22.54 19.77 11.74
CA TYR A 46 22.23 21.14 11.32
C TYR A 46 21.37 21.82 12.39
N VAL A 47 21.69 23.06 12.73
CA VAL A 47 20.99 23.80 13.79
C VAL A 47 19.76 24.53 13.25
N THR A 48 19.86 25.04 12.02
CA THR A 48 18.82 25.82 11.36
C THR A 48 18.72 25.42 9.89
N VAL A 49 17.60 25.78 9.25
CA VAL A 49 17.47 25.68 7.79
C VAL A 49 18.46 26.66 7.15
N ASP A 50 19.28 26.15 6.24
CA ASP A 50 20.16 26.94 5.37
C ASP A 50 19.70 26.75 3.93
N ILE A 51 18.90 27.71 3.46
CA ILE A 51 18.31 27.73 2.13
C ILE A 51 19.40 27.81 1.05
N GLN A 52 20.51 28.52 1.31
CA GLN A 52 21.56 28.71 0.32
C GLN A 52 22.35 27.43 0.06
N SER A 53 22.59 26.64 1.11
CA SER A 53 23.32 25.37 0.98
C SER A 53 22.43 24.14 0.88
N GLY A 54 21.10 24.30 0.92
CA GLY A 54 20.14 23.21 0.84
C GLY A 54 20.26 22.25 2.02
N LYS A 55 20.38 22.77 3.24
CA LYS A 55 20.52 21.98 4.46
C LYS A 55 19.37 22.24 5.41
N SER A 56 18.82 21.19 6.02
CA SER A 56 17.74 21.31 6.98
C SER A 56 17.90 20.32 8.15
N PRO A 57 17.57 20.72 9.39
CA PRO A 57 17.54 19.81 10.54
C PRO A 57 16.51 18.69 10.42
N SER A 58 15.42 18.90 9.66
CA SER A 58 14.34 17.92 9.47
C SER A 58 13.73 17.98 8.08
N MET A 59 13.07 16.90 7.67
CA MET A 59 12.30 16.88 6.41
C MET A 59 11.11 17.83 6.46
N ALA A 60 10.42 17.92 7.61
CA ALA A 60 9.27 18.82 7.77
C ALA A 60 9.65 20.27 7.41
N LEU A 61 10.76 20.77 7.95
CA LEU A 61 11.22 22.14 7.70
C LEU A 61 11.68 22.36 6.25
N ALA A 62 12.25 21.34 5.60
CA ALA A 62 12.58 21.38 4.18
C ALA A 62 11.31 21.45 3.31
N LEU A 63 10.28 20.68 3.68
CA LEU A 63 8.97 20.68 3.04
C LEU A 63 8.15 21.94 3.35
N GLU A 64 8.53 22.80 4.28
CA GLU A 64 7.87 24.11 4.45
C GLU A 64 8.34 25.15 3.43
N GLN A 65 9.51 24.92 2.80
CA GLN A 65 10.06 25.86 1.83
C GLN A 65 9.26 25.87 0.52
N GLY A 66 9.36 26.96 -0.23
CA GLY A 66 8.70 27.12 -1.53
C GLY A 66 9.55 26.58 -2.67
N CYS A 67 8.98 25.64 -3.43
CA CYS A 67 9.66 25.00 -4.55
C CYS A 67 8.72 24.86 -5.73
N ASN A 68 9.18 25.33 -6.90
CA ASN A 68 8.41 25.29 -8.14
C ASN A 68 8.69 24.02 -8.96
N ASP A 69 9.89 23.46 -8.82
CA ASP A 69 10.38 22.39 -9.71
C ASP A 69 10.34 20.98 -9.08
N GLY A 70 9.93 20.89 -7.81
CA GLY A 70 9.94 19.66 -7.02
C GLY A 70 10.98 19.67 -5.90
N TYR A 71 10.99 18.62 -5.07
CA TYR A 71 11.90 18.45 -3.94
C TYR A 71 12.76 17.20 -4.14
N GLU A 72 14.06 17.33 -3.91
CA GLU A 72 14.98 16.21 -3.80
C GLU A 72 15.59 16.18 -2.40
N ILE A 73 15.06 15.30 -1.55
CA ILE A 73 15.42 15.21 -0.13
C ILE A 73 16.34 13.99 0.07
N THR A 74 17.51 14.23 0.66
CA THR A 74 18.51 13.21 0.99
C THR A 74 18.75 13.16 2.49
N LEU A 75 18.45 12.03 3.12
CA LEU A 75 18.77 11.75 4.52
C LEU A 75 20.23 11.36 4.65
N ILE A 76 21.01 12.06 5.48
CA ILE A 76 22.45 11.77 5.63
C ILE A 76 22.85 11.21 7.00
N ASP A 77 22.01 11.36 8.02
CA ASP A 77 22.20 10.66 9.29
C ASP A 77 21.65 9.25 9.25
N ALA A 78 22.25 8.36 10.05
CA ALA A 78 21.85 6.96 10.15
C ALA A 78 20.39 6.76 10.57
N GLU A 79 19.82 7.69 11.33
CA GLU A 79 18.46 7.59 11.87
C GLU A 79 17.77 8.96 11.96
N HIS A 80 16.55 9.04 11.42
CA HIS A 80 15.63 10.18 11.47
C HIS A 80 14.34 9.76 12.18
N ILE A 81 13.99 10.46 13.25
CA ILE A 81 12.79 10.18 14.04
C ILE A 81 11.87 11.38 13.90
N GLU A 82 10.93 11.30 12.95
CA GLU A 82 9.96 12.34 12.65
C GLU A 82 8.76 11.75 11.89
N THR A 83 7.60 12.39 12.05
CA THR A 83 6.42 12.16 11.21
C THR A 83 6.30 13.30 10.22
N ILE A 84 6.14 12.99 8.93
CA ILE A 84 6.07 14.00 7.87
C ILE A 84 4.69 14.02 7.21
N THR A 85 4.23 15.23 6.88
CA THR A 85 3.04 15.44 6.06
C THR A 85 3.43 16.11 4.75
N ILE A 86 3.12 15.48 3.63
CA ILE A 86 3.41 15.97 2.28
C ILE A 86 2.11 16.50 1.67
N SER A 87 2.03 17.81 1.50
CA SER A 87 0.88 18.51 0.88
C SER A 87 1.30 19.27 -0.38
N LYS A 88 2.21 18.70 -1.17
CA LYS A 88 2.87 19.39 -2.29
C LYS A 88 2.21 19.07 -3.63
N THR A 89 2.07 20.08 -4.47
CA THR A 89 1.55 19.94 -5.83
C THR A 89 2.65 19.61 -6.85
N VAL A 90 3.91 19.77 -6.46
CA VAL A 90 5.11 19.42 -7.23
C VAL A 90 5.67 18.06 -6.78
N PRO A 91 6.49 17.38 -7.59
CA PRO A 91 7.08 16.10 -7.22
C PRO A 91 7.93 16.18 -5.94
N VAL A 92 7.94 15.10 -5.16
CA VAL A 92 8.75 14.97 -3.94
C VAL A 92 9.48 13.65 -3.97
N GLN A 93 10.80 13.69 -3.93
CA GLN A 93 11.67 12.52 -3.79
C GLN A 93 12.35 12.54 -2.43
N ILE A 94 12.25 11.42 -1.69
CA ILE A 94 12.92 11.21 -0.40
C ILE A 94 13.83 10.00 -0.55
N SER A 95 15.10 10.15 -0.22
CA SER A 95 16.10 9.08 -0.33
C SER A 95 17.07 9.02 0.82
N GLY A 96 17.48 7.81 1.21
CA GLY A 96 18.59 7.60 2.14
C GLY A 96 19.94 7.67 1.42
N LYS A 97 20.91 8.40 1.96
CA LYS A 97 22.29 8.37 1.48
C LYS A 97 22.93 7.03 1.84
N ASN A 98 23.45 6.31 0.86
CA ASN A 98 24.14 5.04 1.11
C ASN A 98 25.57 5.31 1.63
N THR A 99 25.75 5.39 2.95
CA THR A 99 27.00 5.87 3.57
C THR A 99 28.00 4.75 3.88
N THR A 100 28.29 3.85 2.94
CA THR A 100 29.22 2.71 3.09
C THR A 100 28.67 1.56 3.99
N SER A 101 28.88 0.31 3.58
CA SER A 101 28.40 -0.94 4.22
C SER A 101 26.94 -1.37 3.94
N GLY A 102 26.27 -0.83 2.90
CA GLY A 102 24.93 -1.31 2.50
C GLY A 102 23.85 -1.10 3.57
N LYS A 103 24.11 -0.26 4.57
CA LYS A 103 23.14 0.11 5.61
C LYS A 103 22.28 1.25 5.07
N ARG A 104 20.97 1.00 4.98
CA ARG A 104 19.96 2.01 4.63
C ARG A 104 19.76 2.96 5.80
N MET A 105 19.47 4.24 5.50
CA MET A 105 19.12 5.21 6.54
C MET A 105 17.77 4.83 7.16
N ILE A 106 17.64 4.97 8.47
CA ILE A 106 16.44 4.61 9.21
C ILE A 106 15.52 5.83 9.31
N ILE A 107 14.23 5.63 9.02
CA ILE A 107 13.17 6.54 9.40
C ILE A 107 12.24 5.84 10.39
N GLY A 108 11.79 6.56 11.41
CA GLY A 108 10.80 6.09 12.36
C GLY A 108 9.82 7.18 12.73
N GLY A 109 8.60 6.78 13.08
CA GLY A 109 7.64 7.66 13.76
C GLY A 109 8.15 8.05 15.16
N GLY A 110 7.39 8.91 15.84
CA GLY A 110 7.74 9.54 17.12
C GLY A 110 8.05 8.57 18.27
N SER A 111 7.28 8.64 19.35
CA SER A 111 7.51 7.71 20.47
C SER A 111 6.97 6.32 20.14
N GLU A 112 7.55 5.28 20.75
CA GLU A 112 7.05 3.91 20.63
C GLU A 112 5.66 3.74 21.24
N ASN A 113 5.23 4.64 22.14
CA ASN A 113 3.92 4.57 22.80
C ASN A 113 2.81 5.40 22.11
N SER A 114 3.16 6.09 21.01
CA SER A 114 2.24 6.81 20.12
C SER A 114 2.11 6.02 18.83
N GLY A 115 0.94 6.04 18.17
CA GLY A 115 0.88 5.43 16.83
C GLY A 115 -0.50 5.07 16.31
N GLU A 116 -1.50 4.82 17.16
CA GLU A 116 -2.81 4.42 16.64
C GLU A 116 -3.40 5.52 15.74
N GLY A 117 -3.53 5.22 14.44
CA GLY A 117 -3.98 6.18 13.43
C GLY A 117 -2.92 7.18 12.93
N GLU A 118 -1.69 7.13 13.45
CA GLU A 118 -0.58 7.95 12.98
C GLU A 118 0.22 7.24 11.88
N TYR A 119 0.87 8.02 11.01
CA TYR A 119 1.68 7.53 9.89
C TYR A 119 3.07 8.19 9.88
N ILE A 120 4.15 7.45 9.59
CA ILE A 120 5.50 8.05 9.48
C ILE A 120 5.49 9.06 8.33
N ILE A 121 4.93 8.65 7.19
CA ILE A 121 4.72 9.50 6.03
C ILE A 121 3.22 9.59 5.76
N ARG A 122 2.66 10.80 5.82
CA ARG A 122 1.31 11.11 5.39
C ARG A 122 1.35 11.95 4.13
N ILE A 123 0.74 11.48 3.06
CA ILE A 123 0.53 12.26 1.83
C ILE A 123 -0.90 12.77 1.88
N ASP A 124 -1.05 14.08 2.08
CA ASP A 124 -2.36 14.72 2.23
C ASP A 124 -3.15 14.69 0.91
N SER A 125 -4.48 14.69 1.03
CA SER A 125 -5.43 14.87 -0.06
C SER A 125 -5.17 16.08 -0.97
N ALA A 126 -4.56 17.16 -0.46
CA ALA A 126 -4.18 18.32 -1.25
C ALA A 126 -2.93 18.09 -2.12
N SER A 127 -2.16 17.03 -1.86
CA SER A 127 -0.99 16.66 -2.65
C SER A 127 -1.42 16.20 -4.04
N THR A 128 -0.80 16.75 -5.08
CA THR A 128 -1.00 16.32 -6.47
C THR A 128 0.30 15.91 -7.16
N GLY A 129 1.43 16.05 -6.47
CA GLY A 129 2.73 15.66 -6.97
C GLY A 129 2.90 14.14 -7.06
N ASP A 130 3.89 13.73 -7.86
CA ASP A 130 4.41 12.36 -7.82
C ASP A 130 5.36 12.23 -6.62
N ILE A 131 5.18 11.19 -5.81
CA ILE A 131 5.92 10.97 -4.58
C ILE A 131 6.82 9.74 -4.73
N ILE A 132 8.11 9.88 -4.47
CA ILE A 132 9.09 8.80 -4.54
C ILE A 132 9.77 8.67 -3.18
N VAL A 133 9.75 7.47 -2.61
CA VAL A 133 10.45 7.15 -1.37
C VAL A 133 11.36 5.95 -1.63
N GLN A 134 12.66 6.11 -1.42
CA GLN A 134 13.61 5.08 -1.81
C GLN A 134 14.84 4.93 -0.92
N ASN A 135 15.42 3.73 -0.94
CA ASN A 135 16.66 3.40 -0.24
C ASN A 135 16.64 3.75 1.26
N ILE A 136 15.49 3.53 1.91
CA ILE A 136 15.33 3.75 3.35
C ILE A 136 14.81 2.51 4.05
N LYS A 137 15.12 2.43 5.34
CA LYS A 137 14.56 1.44 6.26
C LYS A 137 13.53 2.12 7.15
N MET A 138 12.28 1.67 7.13
CA MET A 138 11.28 2.08 8.11
C MET A 138 11.33 1.10 9.28
N ARG A 139 11.64 1.59 10.48
CA ARG A 139 11.70 0.75 11.69
C ARG A 139 10.31 0.38 12.17
N GLU A 140 10.25 -0.64 13.02
CA GLU A 140 9.05 -1.05 13.73
C GLU A 140 8.40 0.14 14.43
N TRP A 141 7.08 0.25 14.26
CA TRP A 141 6.30 1.33 14.83
C TRP A 141 4.87 0.88 15.08
N ASN A 142 4.28 1.38 16.15
CA ASN A 142 2.90 1.06 16.55
C ASN A 142 1.85 1.75 15.68
N GLY A 143 2.25 2.68 14.81
CA GLY A 143 1.40 3.28 13.79
C GLY A 143 1.63 2.69 12.39
N GLY A 144 1.03 3.31 11.38
CA GLY A 144 1.20 2.90 9.98
C GLY A 144 2.48 3.45 9.34
N LEU A 145 3.04 2.77 8.36
CA LEU A 145 4.28 3.25 7.75
C LEU A 145 4.02 4.43 6.81
N ILE A 146 3.04 4.29 5.92
CA ILE A 146 2.71 5.32 4.93
C ILE A 146 1.20 5.38 4.73
N ARG A 147 0.61 6.58 4.72
CA ARG A 147 -0.77 6.81 4.30
C ARG A 147 -0.84 7.79 3.14
N CYS A 148 -1.48 7.36 2.06
CA CYS A 148 -1.70 8.16 0.87
C CYS A 148 -3.18 8.52 0.76
N ASP A 149 -3.56 9.74 1.12
CA ASP A 149 -4.90 10.30 0.85
C ASP A 149 -4.90 11.23 -0.38
N GLY A 150 -3.71 11.57 -0.89
CA GLY A 150 -3.50 12.28 -2.16
C GLY A 150 -2.20 11.83 -2.85
N GLY A 151 -1.72 12.64 -3.78
CA GLY A 151 -0.62 12.30 -4.67
C GLY A 151 -1.12 11.62 -5.95
N LYS A 152 -0.51 11.98 -7.08
CA LYS A 152 -0.86 11.42 -8.39
C LYS A 152 -0.33 10.00 -8.55
N SER A 153 0.91 9.78 -8.11
CA SER A 153 1.52 8.46 -8.00
C SER A 153 2.42 8.41 -6.77
N VAL A 154 2.50 7.24 -6.15
CA VAL A 154 3.38 6.98 -5.01
C VAL A 154 4.26 5.80 -5.36
N THR A 155 5.57 6.00 -5.32
CA THR A 155 6.57 5.02 -5.72
C THR A 155 7.47 4.68 -4.53
N LEU A 156 7.57 3.41 -4.20
CA LEU A 156 8.46 2.87 -3.17
C LEU A 156 9.53 2.00 -3.83
N ARG A 157 10.81 2.31 -3.63
CA ARG A 157 11.92 1.56 -4.26
C ARG A 157 13.00 1.20 -3.26
N GLU A 158 13.43 -0.06 -3.28
CA GLU A 158 14.60 -0.51 -2.53
C GLU A 158 14.51 -0.25 -1.02
N ASN A 159 13.29 -0.25 -0.48
CA ASN A 159 13.02 0.02 0.93
C ASN A 159 12.94 -1.27 1.75
N VAL A 160 13.22 -1.16 3.05
CA VAL A 160 12.95 -2.22 4.03
C VAL A 160 11.94 -1.70 5.03
N LEU A 161 10.79 -2.36 5.11
CA LEU A 161 9.69 -2.01 5.98
C LEU A 161 9.58 -3.10 7.03
N ILE A 162 9.86 -2.72 8.28
CA ILE A 162 9.85 -3.66 9.40
C ILE A 162 8.71 -3.28 10.33
N GLY A 163 7.99 -4.30 10.79
CA GLY A 163 6.97 -4.17 11.82
C GLY A 163 5.58 -4.60 11.35
N GLY A 164 4.60 -4.47 12.23
CA GLY A 164 3.17 -4.58 11.91
C GLY A 164 2.54 -3.35 11.24
N GLY A 165 3.29 -2.28 11.00
CA GLY A 165 2.78 -1.05 10.41
C GLY A 165 2.34 -1.21 8.94
N SER A 166 1.16 -0.67 8.59
CA SER A 166 0.56 -0.78 7.25
C SER A 166 0.90 0.39 6.32
N ILE A 167 1.02 0.12 5.02
CA ILE A 167 0.87 1.11 3.96
C ILE A 167 -0.59 1.18 3.55
N VAL A 168 -1.19 2.37 3.59
CA VAL A 168 -2.57 2.60 3.13
C VAL A 168 -2.57 3.49 1.89
N HIS A 169 -3.07 2.98 0.77
CA HIS A 169 -3.26 3.72 -0.47
C HIS A 169 -4.74 4.03 -0.72
N ASN A 170 -5.13 5.29 -0.55
CA ASN A 170 -6.51 5.78 -0.61
C ASN A 170 -6.67 6.91 -1.64
N THR A 171 -5.98 6.78 -2.77
CA THR A 171 -5.99 7.74 -3.88
C THR A 171 -6.34 7.00 -5.18
N ASP A 172 -6.95 7.69 -6.14
CA ASP A 172 -7.26 7.12 -7.46
C ASP A 172 -6.00 6.90 -8.32
N GLY A 173 -4.84 7.35 -7.85
CA GLY A 173 -3.55 7.18 -8.48
C GLY A 173 -2.96 5.78 -8.37
N ILE A 174 -1.68 5.67 -8.68
CA ILE A 174 -0.94 4.40 -8.72
C ILE A 174 0.01 4.32 -7.53
N LEU A 175 -0.01 3.17 -6.84
CA LEU A 175 1.04 2.75 -5.91
C LEU A 175 1.99 1.78 -6.61
N ASP A 176 3.21 2.22 -6.91
CA ASP A 176 4.25 1.40 -7.52
C ASP A 176 5.30 1.00 -6.47
N ILE A 177 5.49 -0.30 -6.27
CA ILE A 177 6.44 -0.84 -5.30
C ILE A 177 7.44 -1.72 -6.04
N SER A 178 8.74 -1.46 -5.88
CA SER A 178 9.77 -2.32 -6.46
C SER A 178 10.95 -2.56 -5.55
N ASN A 179 11.48 -3.79 -5.59
CA ASN A 179 12.68 -4.19 -4.84
C ASN A 179 12.56 -3.92 -3.32
N CYS A 180 11.36 -3.99 -2.76
CA CYS A 180 11.13 -3.71 -1.34
C CYS A 180 11.04 -5.01 -0.52
N GLU A 181 11.38 -4.91 0.76
CA GLU A 181 11.29 -5.99 1.73
C GLU A 181 10.29 -5.61 2.82
N PHE A 182 9.31 -6.48 3.08
CA PHE A 182 8.30 -6.34 4.14
C PHE A 182 8.51 -7.46 5.16
N ILE A 183 8.76 -7.08 6.41
CA ILE A 183 9.13 -8.00 7.48
C ILE A 183 8.23 -7.73 8.69
N GLY A 184 7.35 -8.67 9.03
CA GLY A 184 6.44 -8.55 10.17
C GLY A 184 7.11 -8.80 11.53
N ASP A 185 6.31 -8.72 12.59
CA ASP A 185 6.72 -8.87 14.00
C ASP A 185 6.99 -10.34 14.43
N GLY A 186 6.92 -11.26 13.48
CA GLY A 186 7.10 -12.69 13.69
C GLY A 186 5.80 -13.48 13.63
N LEU A 187 5.95 -14.82 13.58
CA LEU A 187 4.86 -15.76 13.30
C LEU A 187 3.82 -15.94 14.43
N ASN A 188 4.03 -15.27 15.56
CA ASN A 188 3.21 -15.38 16.77
C ASN A 188 2.60 -14.04 17.22
N VAL A 189 2.82 -12.97 16.45
CA VAL A 189 2.27 -11.64 16.71
C VAL A 189 1.39 -11.27 15.53
N PRO A 190 0.05 -11.29 15.68
CA PRO A 190 -0.86 -10.84 14.63
C PRO A 190 -0.57 -9.39 14.27
N ILE A 191 -0.49 -9.11 12.97
CA ILE A 191 -0.32 -7.77 12.43
C ILE A 191 -1.45 -7.45 11.45
N ASP A 192 -1.65 -6.15 11.21
CA ASP A 192 -2.46 -5.67 10.10
C ASP A 192 -1.79 -5.96 8.76
N SER A 193 -2.51 -5.71 7.67
CA SER A 193 -1.98 -5.94 6.35
C SER A 193 -0.77 -5.05 6.05
N PHE A 194 0.31 -5.61 5.49
CA PHE A 194 1.46 -4.79 5.07
C PHE A 194 1.04 -3.68 4.11
N ILE A 195 0.14 -3.99 3.17
CA ILE A 195 -0.38 -3.04 2.20
C ILE A 195 -1.90 -3.17 2.09
N THR A 196 -2.60 -2.05 2.26
CA THR A 196 -4.04 -1.90 2.02
C THR A 196 -4.28 -0.87 0.92
N VAL A 197 -4.93 -1.29 -0.16
CA VAL A 197 -5.25 -0.48 -1.33
C VAL A 197 -6.76 -0.29 -1.39
N MET A 198 -7.22 0.89 -1.00
CA MET A 198 -8.64 1.26 -0.97
C MET A 198 -9.11 1.83 -2.32
N LYS A 199 -8.24 2.56 -3.01
CA LYS A 199 -8.55 3.20 -4.30
C LYS A 199 -7.43 3.02 -5.32
N GLY A 200 -7.68 3.39 -6.57
CA GLY A 200 -6.64 3.44 -7.59
C GLY A 200 -6.10 2.07 -7.97
N SER A 201 -4.80 1.95 -8.20
CA SER A 201 -4.16 0.70 -8.62
C SER A 201 -2.83 0.47 -7.91
N ILE A 202 -2.39 -0.79 -7.88
CA ILE A 202 -1.11 -1.17 -7.31
C ILE A 202 -0.31 -2.06 -8.27
N ASN A 203 0.99 -1.79 -8.39
CA ASN A 203 1.96 -2.68 -9.03
C ASN A 203 3.09 -2.99 -8.05
N ILE A 204 3.38 -4.27 -7.85
CA ILE A 204 4.45 -4.73 -6.97
C ILE A 204 5.38 -5.62 -7.77
N ILE A 205 6.66 -5.26 -7.80
CA ILE A 205 7.67 -5.91 -8.62
C ILE A 205 8.87 -6.31 -7.76
N ASN A 206 9.35 -7.54 -7.91
CA ASN A 206 10.59 -8.02 -7.29
C ASN A 206 10.68 -7.74 -5.78
N SER A 207 9.57 -7.87 -5.05
CA SER A 207 9.51 -7.55 -3.62
C SER A 207 9.31 -8.81 -2.78
N TYR A 208 9.71 -8.74 -1.52
CA TYR A 208 9.75 -9.86 -0.58
C TYR A 208 8.87 -9.58 0.64
N PHE A 209 8.04 -10.55 1.04
CA PHE A 209 7.13 -10.46 2.18
C PHE A 209 7.37 -11.64 3.11
N SER A 210 7.66 -11.37 4.39
CA SER A 210 7.96 -12.40 5.36
C SER A 210 7.56 -12.07 6.79
N LYS A 211 7.48 -13.10 7.62
CA LYS A 211 7.30 -13.03 9.08
C LYS A 211 6.03 -12.30 9.53
N GLY A 212 5.03 -12.18 8.67
CA GLY A 212 3.71 -11.70 9.06
C GLY A 212 2.81 -12.82 9.57
N GLN A 213 2.06 -12.57 10.64
CA GLN A 213 0.90 -13.38 11.03
C GLN A 213 -0.38 -12.57 10.80
N PHE A 214 -1.30 -13.11 10.00
CA PHE A 214 -2.53 -12.40 9.61
C PHE A 214 -3.76 -13.19 10.03
N LYS A 215 -4.80 -12.48 10.50
CA LYS A 215 -6.04 -13.10 10.97
C LYS A 215 -7.26 -12.25 10.64
N GLY A 216 -8.10 -12.75 9.74
CA GLY A 216 -9.37 -12.12 9.39
C GLY A 216 -9.60 -12.08 7.89
N LYS A 217 -10.84 -11.79 7.47
CA LYS A 217 -11.20 -11.81 6.04
C LYS A 217 -10.61 -10.65 5.22
N SER A 218 -10.12 -9.62 5.91
CA SER A 218 -9.61 -8.38 5.35
C SER A 218 -8.12 -8.19 5.63
N ASP A 219 -7.43 -9.28 6.02
CA ASP A 219 -6.03 -9.23 6.45
C ASP A 219 -5.15 -10.12 5.59
N GLY A 220 -3.93 -9.63 5.33
CA GLY A 220 -3.01 -10.30 4.44
C GLY A 220 -1.74 -9.52 4.16
N CYS A 221 -0.85 -10.05 3.32
CA CYS A 221 0.29 -9.24 2.89
C CYS A 221 -0.20 -8.04 2.06
N ILE A 222 -1.10 -8.29 1.10
CA ILE A 222 -1.65 -7.28 0.20
C ILE A 222 -3.17 -7.42 0.17
N VAL A 223 -3.89 -6.33 0.47
CA VAL A 223 -5.34 -6.28 0.44
C VAL A 223 -5.80 -5.15 -0.49
N CYS A 224 -6.57 -5.47 -1.51
CA CYS A 224 -7.25 -4.50 -2.38
C CYS A 224 -8.76 -4.53 -2.11
N CYS A 225 -9.31 -3.41 -1.66
CA CYS A 225 -10.69 -3.27 -1.23
C CYS A 225 -11.35 -2.04 -1.86
N GLU A 226 -12.54 -1.68 -1.38
CA GLU A 226 -13.32 -0.50 -1.76
C GLU A 226 -13.42 -0.24 -3.27
N THR A 227 -12.75 0.80 -3.81
CA THR A 227 -12.81 1.18 -5.22
C THR A 227 -11.48 0.98 -5.94
N SER A 228 -10.60 0.11 -5.42
CA SER A 228 -9.39 -0.31 -6.13
C SER A 228 -9.73 -0.97 -7.47
N THR A 229 -8.89 -0.70 -8.47
CA THR A 229 -9.20 -0.96 -9.89
C THR A 229 -8.32 -2.03 -10.52
N SER A 230 -7.07 -2.19 -10.05
CA SER A 230 -6.19 -3.27 -10.49
C SER A 230 -5.10 -3.59 -9.47
N CYS A 231 -4.62 -4.83 -9.51
CA CYS A 231 -3.51 -5.33 -8.70
C CYS A 231 -2.58 -6.16 -9.58
N THR A 232 -1.32 -5.75 -9.68
CA THR A 232 -0.26 -6.48 -10.40
C THR A 232 0.82 -6.91 -9.43
N ILE A 233 1.15 -8.19 -9.42
CA ILE A 233 2.23 -8.78 -8.63
C ILE A 233 3.17 -9.51 -9.58
N GLU A 234 4.40 -9.04 -9.65
CA GLU A 234 5.40 -9.55 -10.59
C GLU A 234 6.69 -9.94 -9.87
N SER A 235 7.14 -11.19 -10.06
CA SER A 235 8.39 -11.71 -9.51
C SER A 235 8.56 -11.50 -8.00
N CYS A 236 7.47 -11.58 -7.23
CA CYS A 236 7.47 -11.34 -5.77
C CYS A 236 7.54 -12.64 -4.98
N GLU A 237 7.96 -12.57 -3.72
CA GLU A 237 8.13 -13.73 -2.86
C GLU A 237 7.38 -13.54 -1.54
N PHE A 238 6.52 -14.50 -1.20
CA PHE A 238 5.74 -14.54 0.04
C PHE A 238 6.16 -15.79 0.80
N THR A 239 7.09 -15.66 1.74
CA THR A 239 7.68 -16.81 2.43
C THR A 239 7.64 -16.58 3.94
N GLU A 240 7.55 -17.65 4.73
CA GLU A 240 7.52 -17.54 6.19
C GLU A 240 6.41 -16.60 6.70
N ASN A 241 5.22 -16.65 6.09
CA ASN A 241 4.03 -15.94 6.59
C ASN A 241 3.01 -16.94 7.10
N LYS A 242 2.27 -16.57 8.14
CA LYS A 242 1.19 -17.36 8.72
C LYS A 242 -0.16 -16.72 8.40
N TYR A 243 -0.99 -17.43 7.64
CA TYR A 243 -2.36 -17.00 7.34
C TYR A 243 -3.34 -17.85 8.16
N ASP A 244 -3.93 -17.24 9.19
CA ASP A 244 -5.01 -17.85 9.96
C ASP A 244 -6.34 -17.80 9.15
N ILE A 245 -7.43 -18.29 9.75
CA ILE A 245 -8.72 -18.45 9.08
C ILE A 245 -9.18 -17.12 8.46
N GLY A 246 -9.42 -17.15 7.14
CA GLY A 246 -9.95 -16.04 6.36
C GLY A 246 -8.90 -15.09 5.77
N ALA A 247 -7.66 -15.10 6.29
CA ALA A 247 -6.56 -14.25 5.84
C ALA A 247 -5.93 -14.78 4.55
N SER A 248 -5.22 -13.93 3.81
CA SER A 248 -4.51 -14.38 2.61
C SER A 248 -3.23 -13.62 2.28
N ALA A 249 -2.32 -14.21 1.49
CA ALA A 249 -1.16 -13.45 1.00
C ALA A 249 -1.62 -12.25 0.13
N VAL A 250 -2.57 -12.50 -0.76
CA VAL A 250 -3.20 -11.50 -1.64
C VAL A 250 -4.71 -11.62 -1.49
N SER A 251 -5.39 -10.53 -1.13
CA SER A 251 -6.84 -10.47 -0.95
C SER A 251 -7.44 -9.37 -1.82
N ILE A 252 -8.25 -9.73 -2.81
CA ILE A 252 -9.07 -8.78 -3.57
C ILE A 252 -10.52 -8.93 -3.12
N THR A 253 -11.01 -7.96 -2.36
CA THR A 253 -12.35 -8.00 -1.75
C THR A 253 -13.35 -7.09 -2.46
N THR A 254 -12.92 -6.32 -3.46
CA THR A 254 -13.80 -5.45 -4.26
C THR A 254 -14.02 -5.93 -5.68
N LYS A 255 -15.24 -5.72 -6.16
CA LYS A 255 -15.69 -5.97 -7.54
C LYS A 255 -15.22 -4.88 -8.51
N THR A 256 -14.80 -3.72 -8.02
CA THR A 256 -14.26 -2.66 -8.88
C THR A 256 -12.88 -3.01 -9.43
N CYS A 257 -12.21 -4.01 -8.84
CA CYS A 257 -10.93 -4.51 -9.33
C CYS A 257 -11.16 -5.27 -10.64
N GLN A 258 -10.82 -4.61 -11.74
CA GLN A 258 -11.02 -5.11 -13.10
C GLN A 258 -9.98 -6.16 -13.50
N MET A 259 -8.83 -6.17 -12.82
CA MET A 259 -7.72 -7.06 -13.16
C MET A 259 -6.87 -7.39 -11.94
N LEU A 260 -6.75 -8.67 -11.63
CA LEU A 260 -5.66 -9.24 -10.84
C LEU A 260 -4.67 -9.92 -11.79
N THR A 261 -3.41 -9.45 -11.79
CA THR A 261 -2.31 -10.07 -12.53
C THR A 261 -1.26 -10.58 -11.57
N ILE A 262 -0.92 -11.86 -11.65
CA ILE A 262 0.19 -12.46 -10.89
C ILE A 262 1.09 -13.19 -11.89
N LYS A 263 2.35 -12.78 -11.99
CA LYS A 263 3.28 -13.33 -12.98
C LYS A 263 4.72 -13.35 -12.53
N GLY A 264 5.55 -14.16 -13.16
CA GLY A 264 7.00 -14.08 -13.11
C GLY A 264 7.59 -13.46 -14.39
N THR A 265 8.92 -13.32 -14.40
CA THR A 265 9.75 -13.13 -15.58
C THR A 265 10.45 -14.44 -15.96
N SER A 266 11.20 -14.46 -17.05
CA SER A 266 12.06 -15.61 -17.41
C SER A 266 13.11 -15.93 -16.34
N ASN A 267 13.53 -14.93 -15.57
CA ASN A 267 14.67 -15.02 -14.66
C ASN A 267 14.25 -15.08 -13.19
N LYS A 268 13.02 -14.68 -12.87
CA LYS A 268 12.50 -14.68 -11.50
C LYS A 268 11.01 -14.99 -11.49
N ARG A 269 10.61 -15.97 -10.68
CA ARG A 269 9.20 -16.38 -10.52
C ARG A 269 8.55 -15.59 -9.39
N THR A 270 7.22 -15.52 -9.41
CA THR A 270 6.49 -15.19 -8.17
C THR A 270 6.39 -16.47 -7.33
N ILE A 271 6.65 -16.37 -6.02
CA ILE A 271 6.72 -17.51 -5.11
C ILE A 271 5.75 -17.27 -3.97
N PHE A 272 4.83 -18.21 -3.77
CA PHE A 272 4.08 -18.35 -2.52
C PHE A 272 4.61 -19.60 -1.83
N TYR A 273 5.16 -19.42 -0.64
CA TYR A 273 5.71 -20.51 0.14
C TYR A 273 5.17 -20.49 1.55
N GLY A 274 4.75 -21.68 2.00
CA GLY A 274 4.16 -21.87 3.29
C GLY A 274 5.16 -22.26 4.39
N LEU A 275 4.75 -22.15 5.64
CA LEU A 275 5.37 -22.86 6.75
C LEU A 275 5.26 -24.39 6.56
N ASP A 276 6.20 -25.12 7.17
CA ASP A 276 6.39 -26.57 7.05
C ASP A 276 5.19 -27.40 7.56
N SER A 277 5.29 -28.74 7.45
CA SER A 277 4.24 -29.66 7.90
C SER A 277 3.87 -29.54 9.39
N ASN A 278 4.67 -28.84 10.19
CA ASN A 278 4.41 -28.57 11.61
C ASN A 278 3.53 -27.32 11.83
N ASN A 279 3.34 -26.50 10.79
CA ASN A 279 2.62 -25.23 10.82
C ASN A 279 1.56 -25.19 9.71
N THR A 280 0.50 -25.93 9.93
CA THR A 280 -0.67 -26.07 9.05
C THR A 280 -1.29 -24.72 8.66
N PHE A 281 -1.47 -24.46 7.35
CA PHE A 281 -2.21 -23.30 6.83
C PHE A 281 -3.71 -23.45 7.06
N ASN A 282 -4.36 -22.39 7.54
CA ASN A 282 -5.82 -22.27 7.63
C ASN A 282 -6.38 -21.17 6.70
N GLY A 283 -5.53 -20.29 6.17
CA GLY A 283 -5.87 -19.19 5.25
C GLY A 283 -5.60 -19.51 3.78
N HIS A 284 -5.43 -18.47 2.97
CA HIS A 284 -5.26 -18.60 1.51
C HIS A 284 -3.96 -17.98 1.00
N PHE A 285 -3.44 -18.40 -0.15
CA PHE A 285 -2.45 -17.55 -0.84
C PHE A 285 -3.16 -16.44 -1.59
N ILE A 286 -4.11 -16.79 -2.44
CA ILE A 286 -4.88 -15.82 -3.21
C ILE A 286 -6.36 -16.00 -2.90
N LYS A 287 -7.00 -14.90 -2.54
CA LYS A 287 -8.46 -14.79 -2.41
C LYS A 287 -8.92 -13.61 -3.24
N THR A 288 -9.87 -13.80 -4.16
CA THR A 288 -10.24 -12.73 -5.08
C THR A 288 -11.69 -12.79 -5.54
N VAL A 289 -12.30 -11.61 -5.70
CA VAL A 289 -13.59 -11.37 -6.38
C VAL A 289 -13.41 -10.55 -7.68
N SER A 290 -12.17 -10.42 -8.18
CA SER A 290 -11.87 -9.62 -9.37
C SER A 290 -12.54 -10.17 -10.62
N SER A 291 -12.99 -9.26 -11.50
CA SER A 291 -13.67 -9.63 -12.76
C SER A 291 -12.77 -10.28 -13.81
N LYS A 292 -11.45 -10.05 -13.77
CA LYS A 292 -10.47 -10.72 -14.63
C LYS A 292 -9.26 -11.14 -13.82
N ILE A 293 -8.83 -12.38 -14.00
CA ILE A 293 -7.71 -12.98 -13.28
C ILE A 293 -6.74 -13.54 -14.31
N SER A 294 -5.51 -13.02 -14.31
CA SER A 294 -4.41 -13.45 -15.16
C SER A 294 -3.26 -13.94 -14.29
N ILE A 295 -3.11 -15.26 -14.16
CA ILE A 295 -2.04 -15.89 -13.36
C ILE A 295 -1.16 -16.73 -14.29
N SER A 296 0.14 -16.49 -14.25
CA SER A 296 1.12 -17.24 -15.04
C SER A 296 1.50 -18.59 -14.40
N TYR A 297 1.82 -19.56 -15.25
CA TYR A 297 2.02 -20.98 -14.94
C TYR A 297 3.21 -21.29 -14.01
N SER A 298 4.23 -20.43 -13.95
CA SER A 298 5.48 -20.70 -13.23
C SER A 298 5.46 -20.37 -11.74
N ASP A 299 4.34 -19.87 -11.21
CA ASP A 299 4.35 -18.95 -10.07
C ASP A 299 3.86 -19.56 -8.74
N PHE A 300 3.84 -20.89 -8.63
CA PHE A 300 3.63 -21.62 -7.37
C PHE A 300 4.74 -22.66 -7.15
N THR A 301 5.31 -22.68 -5.96
CA THR A 301 6.23 -23.72 -5.45
C THR A 301 5.62 -24.39 -4.22
N ASP A 302 6.05 -25.61 -3.91
CA ASP A 302 5.57 -26.50 -2.84
C ASP A 302 4.88 -25.81 -1.64
N ALA A 303 3.59 -26.06 -1.46
CA ALA A 303 2.86 -25.69 -0.24
C ALA A 303 1.88 -26.80 0.17
N ILE A 304 1.84 -27.12 1.46
CA ILE A 304 0.93 -28.13 2.00
C ILE A 304 -0.24 -27.40 2.67
N PHE A 305 -1.47 -27.68 2.22
CA PHE A 305 -2.69 -27.08 2.78
C PHE A 305 -3.43 -28.05 3.69
N THR A 306 -4.03 -27.51 4.74
CA THR A 306 -4.81 -28.22 5.76
C THR A 306 -6.03 -27.39 6.15
N ASN A 307 -7.00 -27.94 6.90
CA ASN A 307 -8.01 -27.16 7.64
C ASN A 307 -8.63 -25.94 6.88
N ASN A 308 -9.34 -26.19 5.77
CA ASN A 308 -9.96 -25.17 4.89
C ASN A 308 -9.00 -24.20 4.14
N GLY A 309 -7.69 -24.31 4.33
CA GLY A 309 -6.70 -23.50 3.60
C GLY A 309 -6.65 -23.88 2.11
N LYS A 310 -6.38 -22.88 1.24
CA LYS A 310 -6.42 -23.04 -0.23
C LYS A 310 -5.35 -22.20 -0.92
N ALA A 311 -4.76 -22.68 -2.01
CA ALA A 311 -3.84 -21.86 -2.80
C ALA A 311 -4.60 -20.70 -3.46
N ILE A 312 -5.75 -21.00 -4.07
CA ILE A 312 -6.58 -19.99 -4.73
C ILE A 312 -8.04 -20.21 -4.34
N THR A 313 -8.68 -19.13 -3.88
CA THR A 313 -10.14 -19.03 -3.69
C THR A 313 -10.68 -17.91 -4.57
N ILE A 314 -11.66 -18.25 -5.41
CA ILE A 314 -12.42 -17.30 -6.21
C ILE A 314 -13.86 -17.36 -5.70
N ASP A 315 -14.35 -16.24 -5.17
CA ASP A 315 -15.70 -16.12 -4.58
C ASP A 315 -16.62 -15.50 -5.65
N GLU A 316 -17.43 -16.33 -6.32
CA GLU A 316 -18.37 -15.90 -7.35
C GLU A 316 -19.78 -15.70 -6.78
N TYR A 317 -20.10 -14.51 -6.28
CA TYR A 317 -21.52 -14.14 -6.12
C TYR A 317 -22.24 -13.87 -7.47
N GLN A 318 -21.59 -14.11 -8.62
CA GLN A 318 -22.15 -14.01 -9.99
C GLN A 318 -21.42 -14.93 -10.99
N ALA A 319 -21.53 -16.24 -10.83
CA ALA A 319 -21.14 -17.25 -11.82
C ALA A 319 -21.73 -17.04 -13.24
N PHE A 320 -22.69 -16.12 -13.39
CA PHE A 320 -23.32 -15.82 -14.67
C PHE A 320 -22.52 -14.86 -15.57
N GLN A 321 -21.58 -14.07 -15.04
CA GLN A 321 -20.77 -13.12 -15.83
C GLN A 321 -19.34 -13.59 -16.12
N ILE A 322 -18.79 -14.57 -15.38
CA ILE A 322 -17.41 -15.09 -15.59
C ILE A 322 -17.38 -16.18 -16.69
N ARG A 323 -18.20 -16.05 -17.74
CA ARG A 323 -18.12 -16.93 -18.92
C ARG A 323 -16.84 -16.73 -19.74
N SER A 324 -16.06 -15.67 -19.47
CA SER A 324 -14.86 -15.33 -20.23
C SER A 324 -13.89 -14.51 -19.36
N ALA A 325 -12.77 -15.09 -18.89
CA ALA A 325 -11.46 -14.42 -18.71
C ALA A 325 -10.56 -14.93 -17.55
N ILE A 326 -10.75 -16.14 -16.99
CA ILE A 326 -9.61 -16.78 -16.32
C ILE A 326 -8.65 -17.26 -17.41
N THR A 327 -7.61 -16.48 -17.67
CA THR A 327 -6.57 -16.86 -18.62
C THR A 327 -5.36 -17.39 -17.86
N VAL A 328 -5.32 -18.71 -17.67
CA VAL A 328 -4.07 -19.39 -17.30
C VAL A 328 -3.33 -19.65 -18.61
N GLN A 329 -2.28 -18.89 -18.89
CA GLN A 329 -1.47 -19.12 -20.07
C GLN A 329 -0.52 -20.30 -19.81
N SER A 330 -0.76 -21.43 -20.46
CA SER A 330 0.28 -22.43 -20.69
C SER A 330 1.16 -21.98 -21.86
N GLN A 331 2.42 -22.43 -21.91
CA GLN A 331 3.21 -22.34 -23.15
C GLN A 331 2.42 -22.96 -24.32
N SER A 332 2.50 -22.31 -25.48
CA SER A 332 1.79 -22.68 -26.72
C SER A 332 1.98 -24.16 -27.06
N SER A 333 0.88 -24.86 -27.35
CA SER A 333 0.89 -25.98 -28.27
C SER A 333 0.02 -25.60 -29.47
N ASP A 334 0.55 -25.76 -30.68
CA ASP A 334 0.13 -25.09 -31.92
C ASP A 334 -1.26 -25.46 -32.49
N ASN A 335 -2.24 -25.92 -31.71
CA ASN A 335 -3.54 -26.29 -32.27
C ASN A 335 -4.77 -25.94 -31.42
N SER A 336 -5.63 -25.10 -32.03
CA SER A 336 -7.10 -24.98 -31.86
C SER A 336 -7.69 -24.34 -30.59
N GLY A 337 -8.29 -23.15 -30.77
CA GLY A 337 -9.76 -22.94 -30.78
C GLY A 337 -10.60 -23.07 -29.51
N ILE A 338 -10.22 -23.85 -28.50
CA ILE A 338 -10.96 -23.99 -27.23
C ILE A 338 -9.91 -24.11 -26.11
N ARG A 339 -9.85 -23.12 -25.19
CA ARG A 339 -8.90 -23.17 -24.06
C ARG A 339 -9.51 -23.97 -22.91
N TYR A 340 -9.10 -25.22 -22.80
CA TYR A 340 -9.33 -26.02 -21.59
C TYR A 340 -8.43 -25.49 -20.45
N LEU A 341 -9.02 -25.18 -19.30
CA LEU A 341 -8.29 -24.92 -18.06
C LEU A 341 -7.64 -26.23 -17.60
N ARG A 342 -6.41 -26.49 -18.03
CA ARG A 342 -5.59 -27.57 -17.49
C ARG A 342 -4.86 -27.00 -16.29
N PHE A 343 -5.47 -27.11 -15.10
CA PHE A 343 -4.71 -27.01 -13.85
C PHE A 343 -3.55 -28.00 -13.98
N SER A 344 -2.35 -27.48 -14.13
CA SER A 344 -1.20 -28.32 -14.44
C SER A 344 -0.87 -29.20 -13.25
N GLU A 345 -0.24 -30.34 -13.54
CA GLU A 345 0.25 -31.27 -12.53
C GLU A 345 1.07 -30.57 -11.45
N CYS A 346 1.69 -29.41 -11.69
CA CYS A 346 2.46 -28.66 -10.69
C CYS A 346 1.61 -28.14 -9.52
N ILE A 347 0.45 -27.52 -9.77
CA ILE A 347 -0.42 -27.05 -8.67
C ILE A 347 -0.90 -28.25 -7.85
N PHE A 348 -1.26 -29.36 -8.48
CA PHE A 348 -1.76 -30.55 -7.76
C PHE A 348 -0.66 -31.46 -7.19
N ALA A 349 0.53 -31.50 -7.79
CA ALA A 349 1.66 -32.32 -7.35
C ALA A 349 2.38 -31.66 -6.18
N ASN A 350 2.54 -30.33 -6.24
CA ASN A 350 3.27 -29.54 -5.25
C ASN A 350 2.34 -28.98 -4.17
N ASN A 351 1.02 -28.91 -4.44
CA ASN A 351 0.04 -28.54 -3.43
C ASN A 351 -0.92 -29.69 -3.13
N LYS A 352 -0.65 -30.37 -2.02
CA LYS A 352 -1.49 -31.46 -1.54
C LYS A 352 -2.42 -30.92 -0.45
N GLY A 353 -3.72 -30.96 -0.72
CA GLY A 353 -4.72 -30.77 0.32
C GLY A 353 -4.98 -32.08 1.05
N ASN A 354 -5.19 -32.01 2.36
CA ASN A 354 -5.50 -33.19 3.16
C ASN A 354 -6.99 -33.55 3.05
N ILE A 355 -7.30 -34.75 2.51
CA ILE A 355 -8.56 -35.52 2.56
C ILE A 355 -9.84 -34.88 1.94
N GLN A 356 -10.09 -33.57 2.07
CA GLN A 356 -11.34 -32.90 1.62
C GLN A 356 -11.17 -31.54 0.91
N TYR A 357 -9.94 -31.03 0.75
CA TYR A 357 -9.70 -29.67 0.24
C TYR A 357 -8.83 -29.70 -1.02
N GLY A 358 -9.24 -28.99 -2.07
CA GLY A 358 -8.48 -28.84 -3.31
C GLY A 358 -7.52 -27.65 -3.26
N ALA A 359 -6.41 -27.72 -4.01
CA ALA A 359 -5.47 -26.61 -4.17
C ALA A 359 -6.15 -25.34 -4.71
N VAL A 360 -7.22 -25.50 -5.49
CA VAL A 360 -8.04 -24.41 -6.01
C VAL A 360 -9.51 -24.68 -5.68
N THR A 361 -10.21 -23.67 -5.19
CA THR A 361 -11.69 -23.69 -5.12
C THR A 361 -12.25 -22.50 -5.89
N VAL A 362 -13.23 -22.81 -6.73
CA VAL A 362 -14.13 -21.82 -7.31
C VAL A 362 -15.47 -22.06 -6.62
N ASP A 363 -15.90 -21.10 -5.80
CA ASP A 363 -17.21 -21.13 -5.15
C ASP A 363 -18.20 -20.46 -6.11
N ILE A 364 -19.09 -21.25 -6.71
CA ILE A 364 -19.99 -20.92 -7.84
C ILE A 364 -21.39 -20.62 -7.34
#